data_AF-A0A2V6HDY2-F1
#
_entry.id   AF-A0A2V6HDY2-F1
#
_cell.length_a   1.000
_cell.length_b   1.000
_cell.length_c   1.000
_cell.angle_alpha   90.00
_cell.angle_beta   90.00
_cell.angle_gamma   90.00
#
_symmetry.space_group_name_H-M   'P 1'
#
loop_
_entity.id
_entity.type
_entity.pdbx_description
1 polymer ?
#
loop_
_entity_poly.entity_id
_entity_poly.type
_entity_poly.pdbx_seq_one_letter_code
_entity_poly.pdbx_strand_id
1 'polypeptide(L)'
;MNGQDTSAETKPDLPLEIAHLLLIDVVGYSRLLVDDQIELLQELNQIVHRTESFRMAEASGKLIRVPTGDGMALLFFHSPEEPVRCALEISRTLREHPHIQLRMGVHSGPVNQVTDVNDKTNIAGPGINVAQRVMDCGDAGHILLSKHLADDLAQYRHWQPFLHDLGECEVKHGLRLHLVNHYKDNLGNPHLPDKLKRRRRWKHASGVSIRSVITPRWPRFVLTAVLLISAVALAISFSVFYRRGSPAVARSSSGKAADGGLPIAEKSIAVLPFENRSEDKANAYFANGIQDEILTRLSKIADLKVISRTSTQHYKSAPENLPEIARQLGVAHILEGSVQKSGDAVRVNVQLIKAAKDSHLWGDTFDRKLTDIFSVESEVAKAIADQLRAHLTGQEEQVITAKPTDNPEAYDAYLRGLAYTLKTANTQANALGAQKYLREAVRLDPKFALSWAVLSYVDASGYLTTVLQPTVALREEARQAAETALTLQPNLGEAVVAKGYYHYSCLKDYDTAVHY
;
A
#
# COMPACT_ATOMS: atom_id res chain seq x y z
N MET A 1 7.56 -31.11 -39.76
CA MET A 1 6.19 -31.47 -39.34
C MET A 1 6.06 -31.21 -37.84
N ASN A 2 5.15 -30.29 -37.51
CA ASN A 2 4.53 -29.96 -36.23
C ASN A 2 5.41 -29.67 -34.99
N GLY A 3 5.77 -28.40 -34.81
CA GLY A 3 5.87 -27.80 -33.49
C GLY A 3 4.53 -27.13 -33.15
N GLN A 4 3.89 -27.57 -32.07
CA GLN A 4 2.71 -26.90 -31.52
C GLN A 4 3.15 -25.69 -30.71
N ASP A 5 2.73 -24.53 -31.20
CA ASP A 5 2.88 -23.22 -30.57
C ASP A 5 1.69 -23.06 -29.59
N THR A 6 1.91 -23.30 -28.31
CA THR A 6 0.93 -22.97 -27.26
C THR A 6 1.10 -21.51 -26.88
N SER A 7 0.26 -20.67 -27.47
CA SER A 7 0.07 -19.27 -27.11
C SER A 7 -0.34 -19.16 -25.64
N ALA A 8 0.44 -18.42 -24.85
CA ALA A 8 0.08 -18.02 -23.51
C ALA A 8 -1.11 -17.04 -23.59
N GLU A 9 -2.27 -17.46 -23.10
CA GLU A 9 -3.43 -16.59 -22.93
C GLU A 9 -3.08 -15.43 -21.99
N THR A 10 -3.18 -14.21 -22.54
CA THR A 10 -3.00 -12.96 -21.81
C THR A 10 -4.13 -12.79 -20.79
N LYS A 11 -3.79 -12.66 -19.51
CA LYS A 11 -4.74 -12.32 -18.44
C LYS A 11 -5.46 -11.00 -18.82
N PRO A 12 -6.79 -10.90 -18.73
CA PRO A 12 -7.48 -9.67 -19.11
C PRO A 12 -7.13 -8.54 -18.13
N ASP A 13 -6.72 -7.40 -18.68
CA ASP A 13 -6.50 -6.15 -17.93
C ASP A 13 -7.74 -5.81 -17.10
N LEU A 14 -7.55 -5.53 -15.80
CA LEU A 14 -8.63 -5.05 -14.94
C LEU A 14 -9.17 -3.73 -15.52
N PRO A 15 -10.50 -3.58 -15.71
CA PRO A 15 -11.07 -2.39 -16.32
C PRO A 15 -10.85 -1.17 -15.42
N LEU A 16 -10.13 -0.18 -15.96
CA LEU A 16 -9.92 1.12 -15.35
C LEU A 16 -11.19 1.97 -15.52
N GLU A 17 -11.84 2.33 -14.42
CA GLU A 17 -13.06 3.15 -14.41
C GLU A 17 -12.78 4.49 -13.71
N ILE A 18 -13.41 5.57 -14.16
CA ILE A 18 -13.36 6.85 -13.43
C ILE A 18 -14.43 6.82 -12.36
N ALA A 19 -14.03 6.98 -11.10
CA ALA A 19 -14.95 7.16 -9.99
C ALA A 19 -14.85 8.57 -9.41
N HIS A 20 -15.96 9.05 -8.88
CA HIS A 20 -16.08 10.27 -8.10
C HIS A 20 -16.17 9.88 -6.63
N LEU A 21 -15.08 10.07 -5.89
CA LEU A 21 -14.89 9.55 -4.54
C LEU A 21 -15.21 10.60 -3.48
N LEU A 22 -15.98 10.21 -2.47
CA LEU A 22 -16.08 10.90 -1.18
C LEU A 22 -15.43 10.02 -0.12
N LEU A 23 -14.34 10.51 0.49
CA LEU A 23 -13.76 9.90 1.68
C LEU A 23 -14.20 10.67 2.92
N ILE A 24 -14.51 9.92 3.96
CA ILE A 24 -15.06 10.40 5.22
C ILE A 24 -14.24 9.77 6.34
N ASP A 25 -13.76 10.60 7.27
CA ASP A 25 -13.01 10.14 8.44
C ASP A 25 -13.47 10.86 9.71
N VAL A 26 -13.55 10.11 10.81
CA VAL A 26 -13.95 10.62 12.12
C VAL A 26 -12.74 11.22 12.84
N VAL A 27 -12.78 12.53 13.08
CA VAL A 27 -11.70 13.25 13.74
C VAL A 27 -11.62 12.85 15.22
N GLY A 28 -10.47 12.30 15.61
CA GLY A 28 -10.22 11.90 17.00
C GLY A 28 -10.74 10.52 17.37
N TYR A 29 -11.17 9.72 16.38
CA TYR A 29 -11.73 8.37 16.56
C TYR A 29 -10.91 7.48 17.51
N SER A 30 -9.60 7.38 17.32
CA SER A 30 -8.73 6.50 18.13
C SER A 30 -8.58 6.91 19.61
N ARG A 31 -9.13 8.07 20.01
CA ARG A 31 -9.13 8.52 21.42
C ARG A 31 -10.40 8.09 22.17
N LEU A 32 -11.40 7.60 21.46
CA LEU A 32 -12.66 7.10 22.04
C LEU A 32 -12.46 5.69 22.60
N LEU A 33 -13.29 5.32 23.59
CA LEU A 33 -13.36 3.94 24.06
C LEU A 33 -13.93 3.04 22.95
N VAL A 34 -13.71 1.73 23.05
CA VAL A 34 -14.13 0.79 22.01
C VAL A 34 -15.65 0.79 21.81
N ASP A 35 -16.42 0.89 22.89
CA ASP A 35 -17.89 0.93 22.80
C ASP A 35 -18.35 2.23 22.12
N ASP A 36 -17.78 3.38 22.51
CA ASP A 36 -18.03 4.67 21.87
C ASP A 36 -17.67 4.66 20.37
N GLN A 37 -16.58 3.97 20.00
CA GLN A 37 -16.15 3.80 18.61
C GLN A 37 -17.18 3.04 17.79
N ILE A 38 -17.73 1.94 18.34
CA ILE A 38 -18.75 1.12 17.69
C ILE A 38 -20.04 1.92 17.50
N GLU A 39 -20.53 2.57 18.56
CA GLU A 39 -21.76 3.37 18.51
C GLU A 39 -21.64 4.52 17.50
N LEU A 40 -20.50 5.23 17.51
CA LEU A 40 -20.25 6.34 16.59
C LEU A 40 -20.27 5.88 15.13
N LEU A 41 -19.61 4.75 14.81
CA LEU A 41 -19.63 4.22 13.44
C LEU A 41 -21.03 3.76 13.02
N GLN A 42 -21.82 3.18 13.92
CA GLN A 42 -23.19 2.80 13.62
C GLN A 42 -24.05 4.03 13.29
N GLU A 43 -23.94 5.09 14.09
CA GLU A 43 -24.65 6.34 13.87
C GLU A 43 -24.21 7.04 12.58
N LEU A 44 -22.89 7.08 12.31
CA LEU A 44 -22.36 7.62 11.06
C LEU A 44 -22.89 6.86 9.83
N ASN A 45 -22.92 5.52 9.87
CA ASN A 45 -23.50 4.73 8.79
C ASN A 45 -24.98 5.09 8.56
N GLN A 46 -25.77 5.24 9.63
CA GLN A 46 -27.18 5.64 9.51
C GLN A 46 -27.35 7.03 8.88
N ILE A 47 -26.51 8.00 9.26
CA ILE A 47 -26.51 9.35 8.67
C ILE A 47 -26.25 9.26 7.17
N VAL A 48 -25.21 8.52 6.77
CA VAL A 48 -24.81 8.37 5.36
C VAL A 48 -25.90 7.69 4.54
N HIS A 49 -26.49 6.60 5.04
CA HIS A 49 -27.59 5.88 4.37
C HIS A 49 -28.84 6.73 4.16
N ARG A 50 -29.05 7.77 4.99
CA ARG A 50 -30.19 8.69 4.90
C ARG A 50 -29.96 9.86 3.94
N THR A 51 -28.79 9.98 3.32
CA THR A 51 -28.56 10.97 2.27
C THR A 51 -29.29 10.56 0.98
N GLU A 52 -29.84 11.53 0.27
CA GLU A 52 -30.50 11.33 -1.02
C GLU A 52 -29.48 10.86 -2.07
N SER A 53 -28.31 11.50 -2.09
CA SER A 53 -27.21 11.15 -3.00
C SER A 53 -26.79 9.68 -2.86
N PHE A 54 -26.67 9.16 -1.63
CA PHE A 54 -26.39 7.74 -1.39
C PHE A 54 -27.51 6.84 -1.91
N ARG A 55 -28.77 7.12 -1.55
CA ARG A 55 -29.90 6.27 -1.96
C ARG A 55 -30.09 6.21 -3.47
N MET A 56 -29.90 7.32 -4.17
CA MET A 56 -30.00 7.38 -5.63
C MET A 56 -28.89 6.56 -6.32
N ALA A 57 -27.65 6.70 -5.83
CA ALA A 57 -26.52 5.94 -6.36
C ALA A 57 -26.63 4.43 -6.05
N GLU A 58 -27.15 4.07 -4.87
CA GLU A 58 -27.43 2.68 -4.50
C GLU A 58 -28.57 2.08 -5.36
N ALA A 59 -29.68 2.79 -5.52
CA ALA A 59 -30.81 2.33 -6.32
C ALA A 59 -30.48 2.14 -7.81
N SER A 60 -29.50 2.89 -8.33
CA SER A 60 -29.01 2.75 -9.71
C SER A 60 -27.90 1.70 -9.87
N GLY A 61 -27.44 1.07 -8.78
CA GLY A 61 -26.33 0.11 -8.80
C GLY A 61 -24.97 0.75 -9.14
N LYS A 62 -24.83 2.06 -8.93
CA LYS A 62 -23.66 2.87 -9.30
C LYS A 62 -22.97 3.48 -8.07
N LEU A 63 -22.94 2.71 -6.98
CA LEU A 63 -22.28 3.05 -5.73
C LEU A 63 -21.44 1.89 -5.22
N ILE A 64 -20.16 2.14 -4.92
CA ILE A 64 -19.30 1.22 -4.16
C ILE A 64 -18.98 1.83 -2.79
N ARG A 65 -19.00 0.98 -1.76
CA ARG A 65 -18.80 1.34 -0.35
C ARG A 65 -17.59 0.58 0.18
N VAL A 66 -16.61 1.31 0.70
CA VAL A 66 -15.40 0.70 1.28
C VAL A 66 -15.22 1.20 2.71
N PRO A 67 -15.31 0.34 3.73
CA PRO A 67 -15.03 0.73 5.11
C PRO A 67 -13.52 1.00 5.30
N THR A 68 -13.16 2.06 6.00
CA THR A 68 -11.74 2.44 6.24
C THR A 68 -11.29 2.23 7.69
N GLY A 69 -12.16 1.71 8.55
CA GLY A 69 -11.90 1.47 9.97
C GLY A 69 -12.46 2.58 10.87
N ASP A 70 -12.04 3.83 10.65
CA ASP A 70 -12.48 5.04 11.35
C ASP A 70 -13.44 5.91 10.52
N GLY A 71 -13.92 5.37 9.40
CA GLY A 71 -14.77 6.06 8.45
C GLY A 71 -15.13 5.19 7.25
N MET A 72 -15.31 5.82 6.09
CA MET A 72 -15.68 5.12 4.86
C MET A 72 -15.32 5.90 3.59
N ALA A 73 -15.18 5.18 2.49
CA ALA A 73 -15.15 5.73 1.14
C ALA A 73 -16.41 5.35 0.36
N LEU A 74 -17.00 6.34 -0.30
CA LEU A 74 -18.15 6.20 -1.20
C LEU A 74 -17.70 6.56 -2.61
N LEU A 75 -17.90 5.64 -3.55
CA LEU A 75 -17.51 5.82 -4.94
C LEU A 75 -18.75 5.89 -5.81
N PHE A 76 -18.94 7.06 -6.41
CA PHE A 76 -20.01 7.37 -7.32
C PHE A 76 -19.51 7.27 -8.76
N PHE A 77 -20.34 6.77 -9.66
CA PHE A 77 -19.95 6.51 -11.05
C PHE A 77 -20.81 7.26 -12.07
N HIS A 78 -21.73 8.12 -11.63
CA HIS A 78 -22.63 8.83 -12.53
C HIS A 78 -22.25 10.29 -12.74
N SER A 79 -21.96 11.04 -11.68
CA SER A 79 -21.61 12.46 -11.79
C SER A 79 -20.60 12.94 -10.73
N PRO A 80 -19.68 13.86 -11.10
CA PRO A 80 -18.78 14.51 -10.14
C PRO A 80 -19.50 15.36 -9.08
N GLU A 81 -20.78 15.71 -9.29
CA GLU A 81 -21.57 16.47 -8.32
C GLU A 81 -22.07 15.61 -7.15
N GLU A 82 -22.29 14.31 -7.36
CA GLU A 82 -22.89 13.40 -6.37
C GLU A 82 -22.11 13.34 -5.05
N PRO A 83 -20.78 13.13 -5.03
CA PRO A 83 -20.06 13.08 -3.77
C PRO A 83 -20.04 14.42 -3.02
N VAL A 84 -20.09 15.56 -3.74
CA VAL A 84 -20.13 16.88 -3.09
C VAL A 84 -21.51 17.17 -2.50
N ARG A 85 -22.60 16.79 -3.19
CA ARG A 85 -23.96 16.84 -2.63
C ARG A 85 -24.09 15.94 -1.41
N CYS A 86 -23.59 14.71 -1.50
CA CYS A 86 -23.56 13.77 -0.38
C CYS A 86 -22.84 14.38 0.84
N ALA A 87 -21.65 14.96 0.65
CA ALA A 87 -20.91 15.62 1.73
C ALA A 87 -21.68 16.78 2.39
N LEU A 88 -22.45 17.55 1.62
CA LEU A 88 -23.32 18.61 2.16
C LEU A 88 -24.52 18.06 2.93
N GLU A 89 -25.14 16.98 2.44
CA GLU A 89 -26.26 16.30 3.10
C GLU A 89 -25.83 15.69 4.44
N ILE A 90 -24.66 15.04 4.48
CA ILE A 90 -24.02 14.58 5.73
C ILE A 90 -23.80 15.77 6.66
N SER A 91 -23.11 16.82 6.18
CA SER A 91 -22.81 18.02 6.98
C SER A 91 -24.06 18.69 7.55
N ARG A 92 -25.18 18.66 6.81
CA ARG A 92 -26.46 19.21 7.27
C ARG A 92 -27.01 18.42 8.45
N THR A 93 -26.96 17.10 8.35
CA THR A 93 -27.45 16.17 9.37
C THR A 93 -26.57 16.25 10.62
N LEU A 94 -25.24 16.36 10.48
CA LEU A 94 -24.30 16.48 11.60
C LEU A 94 -24.55 17.68 12.52
N ARG A 95 -25.32 18.69 12.09
CA ARG A 95 -25.72 19.79 12.98
C ARG A 95 -26.58 19.31 14.15
N GLU A 96 -27.27 18.18 13.99
CA GLU A 96 -28.06 17.52 15.03
C GLU A 96 -27.22 16.52 15.85
N HIS A 97 -25.98 16.23 15.42
CA HIS A 97 -25.06 15.26 16.02
C HIS A 97 -23.68 15.89 16.29
N PRO A 98 -23.58 16.88 17.20
CA PRO A 98 -22.35 17.67 17.40
C PRO A 98 -21.17 16.86 17.94
N HIS A 99 -21.42 15.69 18.53
CA HIS A 99 -20.39 14.76 18.99
C HIS A 99 -19.65 14.07 17.83
N ILE A 100 -20.24 14.00 16.64
CA ILE A 100 -19.60 13.43 15.44
C ILE A 100 -18.89 14.54 14.67
N GLN A 101 -17.56 14.53 14.72
CA GLN A 101 -16.72 15.47 14.00
C GLN A 101 -16.07 14.76 12.82
N LEU A 102 -16.46 15.11 11.59
CA LEU A 102 -15.92 14.50 10.37
C LEU A 102 -14.96 15.42 9.64
N ARG A 103 -13.99 14.86 8.92
CA ARG A 103 -13.28 15.53 7.83
C ARG A 103 -13.55 14.77 6.54
N MET A 104 -13.79 15.50 5.46
CA MET A 104 -14.18 14.91 4.17
C MET A 104 -13.27 15.40 3.05
N GLY A 105 -12.95 14.49 2.13
CA GLY A 105 -12.19 14.78 0.93
C GLY A 105 -12.84 14.20 -0.31
N VAL A 106 -12.86 14.98 -1.39
CA VAL A 106 -13.51 14.62 -2.64
C VAL A 106 -12.55 14.72 -3.82
N HIS A 107 -12.55 13.71 -4.66
CA HIS A 107 -11.71 13.65 -5.85
C HIS A 107 -12.39 12.83 -6.95
N SER A 108 -12.02 13.06 -8.21
CA SER A 108 -12.43 12.24 -9.34
C SER A 108 -11.21 11.74 -10.08
N GLY A 109 -11.13 10.43 -10.28
CA GLY A 109 -9.94 9.83 -10.87
C GLY A 109 -10.06 8.33 -11.12
N PRO A 110 -9.04 7.74 -11.76
CA PRO A 110 -9.04 6.34 -12.14
C PRO A 110 -8.97 5.43 -10.91
N VAL A 111 -9.84 4.43 -10.91
CA VAL A 111 -9.90 3.35 -9.93
C VAL A 111 -10.08 2.01 -10.64
N ASN A 112 -9.54 0.96 -10.02
CA ASN A 112 -9.72 -0.41 -10.44
C ASN A 112 -10.52 -1.14 -9.37
N GLN A 113 -11.56 -1.84 -9.79
CA GLN A 113 -12.24 -2.80 -8.93
C GLN A 113 -11.33 -4.01 -8.77
N VAL A 114 -10.97 -4.29 -7.52
CA VAL A 114 -10.17 -5.46 -7.16
C VAL A 114 -11.04 -6.29 -6.24
N THR A 115 -11.32 -7.52 -6.65
CA THR A 115 -11.93 -8.50 -5.75
C THR A 115 -10.90 -8.85 -4.71
N ASP A 116 -11.17 -8.52 -3.45
CA ASP A 116 -10.29 -8.90 -2.35
C ASP A 116 -10.40 -10.40 -2.07
N VAL A 117 -9.57 -10.88 -1.14
CA VAL A 117 -9.52 -12.31 -0.76
C VAL A 117 -10.82 -12.85 -0.15
N ASN A 118 -11.80 -11.97 0.16
CA ASN A 118 -13.12 -12.31 0.68
C ASN A 118 -14.21 -12.23 -0.39
N ASP A 119 -13.83 -12.21 -1.67
CA ASP A 119 -14.73 -12.02 -2.82
C ASP A 119 -15.55 -10.72 -2.75
N LYS A 120 -15.11 -9.74 -1.95
CA LYS A 120 -15.72 -8.42 -1.90
C LYS A 120 -15.06 -7.50 -2.90
N THR A 121 -15.89 -6.72 -3.60
CA THR A 121 -15.40 -5.64 -4.46
C THR A 121 -14.72 -4.58 -3.59
N ASN A 122 -13.39 -4.52 -3.67
CA ASN A 122 -12.57 -3.46 -3.11
C ASN A 122 -12.05 -2.57 -4.23
N ILE A 123 -11.40 -1.47 -3.88
CA ILE A 123 -10.93 -0.47 -4.84
C ILE A 123 -9.45 -0.19 -4.62
N ALA A 124 -8.67 -0.30 -5.68
CA ALA A 124 -7.28 0.14 -5.73
C ALA A 124 -7.10 1.15 -6.86
N GLY A 125 -6.17 2.10 -6.70
CA GLY A 125 -5.77 2.97 -7.80
C GLY A 125 -5.29 4.36 -7.38
N PRO A 126 -4.77 5.16 -8.31
CA PRO A 126 -4.33 6.52 -8.03
C PRO A 126 -5.46 7.42 -7.51
N GLY A 127 -6.70 7.23 -7.95
CA GLY A 127 -7.85 8.05 -7.54
C GLY A 127 -8.12 7.99 -6.04
N ILE A 128 -8.15 6.80 -5.44
CA ILE A 128 -8.38 6.65 -3.98
C ILE A 128 -7.24 7.26 -3.16
N ASN A 129 -5.99 7.11 -3.64
CA ASN A 129 -4.81 7.70 -2.99
C ASN A 129 -4.84 9.24 -3.00
N VAL A 130 -5.28 9.87 -4.08
CA VAL A 130 -5.42 11.34 -4.14
C VAL A 130 -6.56 11.80 -3.25
N ALA A 131 -7.71 11.13 -3.28
CA ALA A 131 -8.86 11.46 -2.44
C ALA A 131 -8.50 11.43 -0.94
N GLN A 132 -7.74 10.42 -0.52
CA GLN A 132 -7.27 10.30 0.86
C GLN A 132 -6.35 11.45 1.25
N ARG A 133 -5.45 11.86 0.35
CA ARG A 133 -4.54 13.00 0.59
C ARG A 133 -5.28 14.34 0.64
N VAL A 134 -6.32 14.51 -0.17
CA VAL A 134 -7.21 15.68 -0.10
C VAL A 134 -7.89 15.75 1.26
N MET A 135 -8.54 14.66 1.69
CA MET A 135 -9.18 14.55 3.02
C MET A 135 -8.19 14.82 4.15
N ASP A 136 -6.99 14.25 4.06
CA ASP A 136 -5.95 14.35 5.09
C ASP A 136 -5.50 15.80 5.36
N CYS A 137 -5.75 16.72 4.43
CA CYS A 137 -5.41 18.13 4.60
C CYS A 137 -6.46 18.91 5.41
N GLY A 138 -7.65 18.35 5.59
CA GLY A 138 -8.76 18.97 6.32
C GLY A 138 -8.71 18.69 7.81
N ASP A 139 -9.24 19.65 8.57
CA ASP A 139 -9.62 19.47 9.98
C ASP A 139 -11.11 19.14 10.08
N ALA A 140 -11.63 18.98 11.30
CA ALA A 140 -13.05 18.78 11.55
C ALA A 140 -13.93 19.81 10.82
N GLY A 141 -15.01 19.30 10.22
CA GLY A 141 -15.99 20.04 9.44
C GLY A 141 -15.55 20.39 8.00
N HIS A 142 -14.31 20.14 7.58
CA HIS A 142 -13.90 20.50 6.22
C HIS A 142 -14.47 19.54 5.16
N ILE A 143 -14.84 20.11 4.01
CA ILE A 143 -15.09 19.39 2.76
C ILE A 143 -14.05 19.90 1.76
N LEU A 144 -12.98 19.13 1.56
CA LEU A 144 -11.91 19.53 0.65
C LEU A 144 -12.04 18.81 -0.69
N LEU A 145 -11.74 19.53 -1.77
CA LEU A 145 -11.79 19.04 -3.14
C LEU A 145 -10.39 19.09 -3.76
N SER A 146 -10.07 18.11 -4.60
CA SER A 146 -8.95 18.25 -5.54
C SER A 146 -9.27 19.35 -6.56
N LYS A 147 -8.26 20.12 -6.99
CA LYS A 147 -8.41 21.15 -8.03
C LYS A 147 -9.07 20.66 -9.31
N HIS A 148 -8.71 19.45 -9.77
CA HIS A 148 -9.30 18.84 -10.97
C HIS A 148 -10.84 18.77 -10.88
N LEU A 149 -11.35 18.14 -9.82
CA LEU A 149 -12.79 18.08 -9.56
C LEU A 149 -13.40 19.48 -9.39
N ALA A 150 -12.74 20.38 -8.67
CA ALA A 150 -13.25 21.73 -8.48
C ALA A 150 -13.36 22.52 -9.80
N ASP A 151 -12.47 22.29 -10.76
CA ASP A 151 -12.52 22.91 -12.08
C ASP A 151 -13.69 22.42 -12.93
N ASP A 152 -14.01 21.13 -12.82
CA ASP A 152 -15.20 20.55 -13.44
C ASP A 152 -16.48 21.13 -12.83
N LEU A 153 -16.53 21.23 -11.49
CA LEU A 153 -17.67 21.80 -10.78
C LEU A 153 -17.83 23.31 -11.04
N ALA A 154 -16.74 24.03 -11.23
CA ALA A 154 -16.75 25.46 -11.53
C ALA A 154 -17.43 25.80 -12.86
N GLN A 155 -17.61 24.83 -13.76
CA GLN A 155 -18.40 25.00 -15.00
C GLN A 155 -19.91 25.18 -14.73
N TYR A 156 -20.38 24.80 -13.54
CA TYR A 156 -21.78 24.92 -13.15
C TYR A 156 -21.97 26.13 -12.23
N ARG A 157 -22.85 27.05 -12.64
CA ARG A 157 -23.11 28.32 -11.93
C ARG A 157 -23.50 28.14 -10.47
N HIS A 158 -24.16 27.04 -10.11
CA HIS A 158 -24.61 26.79 -8.74
C HIS A 158 -23.51 26.32 -7.79
N TRP A 159 -22.36 25.85 -8.30
CA TRP A 159 -21.22 25.44 -7.46
C TRP A 159 -20.20 26.56 -7.28
N GLN A 160 -19.99 27.38 -8.32
CA GLN A 160 -18.93 28.39 -8.35
C GLN A 160 -18.83 29.30 -7.10
N PRO A 161 -19.93 29.80 -6.50
CA PRO A 161 -19.85 30.67 -5.32
C PRO A 161 -19.31 29.99 -4.05
N PHE A 162 -19.28 28.67 -4.02
CA PHE A 162 -18.99 27.84 -2.85
C PHE A 162 -17.64 27.12 -2.95
N LEU A 163 -16.87 27.40 -4.00
CA LEU A 163 -15.54 26.85 -4.25
C LEU A 163 -14.48 27.88 -3.85
N HIS A 164 -13.78 27.63 -2.75
CA HIS A 164 -12.82 28.55 -2.17
C HIS A 164 -11.40 28.01 -2.30
N ASP A 165 -10.62 28.62 -3.18
CA ASP A 165 -9.25 28.17 -3.43
C ASP A 165 -8.36 28.30 -2.19
N LEU A 166 -7.71 27.20 -1.79
CA LEU A 166 -6.74 27.16 -0.70
C LEU A 166 -5.29 27.20 -1.20
N GLY A 167 -5.07 26.96 -2.49
CA GLY A 167 -3.76 26.89 -3.15
C GLY A 167 -3.09 25.52 -3.05
N GLU A 168 -1.80 25.49 -3.42
CA GLU A 168 -0.99 24.27 -3.34
C GLU A 168 -0.57 23.94 -1.90
N CYS A 169 -0.82 22.71 -1.52
CA CYS A 169 -0.27 22.08 -0.33
C CYS A 169 0.63 20.91 -0.74
N GLU A 170 1.72 20.75 -0.03
CA GLU A 170 2.53 19.55 -0.18
C GLU A 170 2.05 18.53 0.85
N VAL A 171 1.62 17.37 0.34
CA VAL A 171 1.10 16.26 1.14
C VAL A 171 2.17 15.21 1.37
N LYS A 172 1.83 14.13 2.09
CA LYS A 172 2.73 12.99 2.31
C LYS A 172 3.35 12.53 0.98
N HIS A 173 4.65 12.22 0.99
CA HIS A 173 5.46 11.82 -0.18
C HIS A 173 5.81 12.96 -1.17
N GLY A 174 5.83 14.23 -0.73
CA GLY A 174 6.34 15.36 -1.54
C GLY A 174 5.45 15.78 -2.73
N LEU A 175 4.31 15.11 -2.92
CA LEU A 175 3.34 15.45 -3.95
C LEU A 175 2.68 16.79 -3.61
N ARG A 176 2.56 17.68 -4.59
CA ARG A 176 1.79 18.92 -4.44
C ARG A 176 0.36 18.68 -4.89
N LEU A 177 -0.59 18.94 -4.00
CA LEU A 177 -2.01 18.97 -4.31
C LEU A 177 -2.50 20.40 -4.22
N HIS A 178 -3.17 20.85 -5.27
CA HIS A 178 -3.93 22.09 -5.22
C HIS A 178 -5.31 21.76 -4.64
N LEU A 179 -5.62 22.38 -3.50
CA LEU A 179 -6.85 22.14 -2.75
C LEU A 179 -7.84 23.30 -2.91
N VAL A 180 -9.12 22.93 -2.95
CA VAL A 180 -10.24 23.86 -2.90
C VAL A 180 -11.11 23.47 -1.71
N ASN A 181 -11.46 24.42 -0.85
CA ASN A 181 -12.42 24.22 0.22
C ASN A 181 -13.83 24.42 -0.32
N HIS A 182 -14.74 23.53 0.02
CA HIS A 182 -16.15 23.68 -0.31
C HIS A 182 -16.96 23.94 0.96
N TYR A 183 -17.71 25.03 1.00
CA TYR A 183 -18.68 25.29 2.06
C TYR A 183 -19.84 26.14 1.55
N LYS A 184 -21.04 25.91 2.10
CA LYS A 184 -22.28 26.56 1.68
C LYS A 184 -23.27 26.63 2.84
N ASP A 185 -23.91 27.77 3.07
CA ASP A 185 -25.02 27.92 4.03
C ASP A 185 -24.72 27.37 5.45
N ASN A 186 -23.52 27.67 5.98
CA ASN A 186 -22.98 27.13 7.24
C ASN A 186 -22.73 25.62 7.26
N LEU A 187 -22.73 24.96 6.10
CA LEU A 187 -22.32 23.57 5.90
C LEU A 187 -20.87 23.55 5.41
N GLY A 188 -20.02 22.82 6.12
CA GLY A 188 -18.58 22.84 5.91
C GLY A 188 -17.87 23.86 6.81
N ASN A 189 -16.56 23.71 6.96
CA ASN A 189 -15.72 24.59 7.76
C ASN A 189 -15.07 25.66 6.86
N PRO A 190 -15.39 26.96 7.03
CA PRO A 190 -14.83 28.03 6.21
C PRO A 190 -13.40 28.43 6.60
N HIS A 191 -12.90 27.95 7.75
CA HIS A 191 -11.57 28.31 8.21
C HIS A 191 -10.49 27.66 7.34
N LEU A 192 -9.30 28.25 7.34
CA LEU A 192 -8.14 27.61 6.72
C LEU A 192 -7.73 26.39 7.58
N PRO A 193 -7.50 25.20 7.00
CA PRO A 193 -6.96 24.07 7.74
C PRO A 193 -5.65 24.39 8.46
N ASP A 194 -5.46 23.86 9.67
CA ASP A 194 -4.30 24.13 10.52
C ASP A 194 -2.99 23.66 9.90
N LYS A 195 -3.04 22.57 9.11
CA LYS A 195 -1.90 22.09 8.32
C LYS A 195 -1.42 23.14 7.30
N LEU A 196 -2.32 23.96 6.78
CA LEU A 196 -2.01 25.04 5.82
C LEU A 196 -1.58 26.34 6.53
N LYS A 197 -2.16 26.65 7.70
CA LYS A 197 -1.76 27.81 8.53
C LYS A 197 -0.29 27.74 8.95
N ARG A 198 0.16 26.57 9.45
CA ARG A 198 1.55 26.38 9.93
C ARG A 198 2.59 26.62 8.82
N ARG A 199 2.26 26.29 7.57
CA ARG A 199 3.15 26.47 6.41
C ARG A 199 3.22 27.92 5.91
N ARG A 200 2.13 28.68 5.92
CA ARG A 200 2.15 30.12 5.54
C ARG A 200 2.99 30.95 6.51
N ARG A 201 2.97 30.63 7.82
CA ARG A 201 3.84 31.28 8.81
C ARG A 201 5.33 31.06 8.52
N TRP A 202 5.72 29.90 8.00
CA TRP A 202 7.11 29.64 7.59
C TRP A 202 7.54 30.41 6.34
N LYS A 203 6.67 30.57 5.33
CA LYS A 203 6.97 31.38 4.13
C LYS A 203 7.08 32.88 4.41
N HIS A 204 6.36 33.42 5.39
CA HIS A 204 6.49 34.83 5.80
C HIS A 204 7.69 35.09 6.73
N ALA A 205 8.18 34.08 7.46
CA ALA A 205 9.37 34.21 8.32
C ALA A 205 10.70 34.11 7.55
N SER A 206 10.68 33.73 6.28
CA SER A 206 11.86 33.60 5.41
C SER A 206 11.83 34.65 4.28
N GLY A 207 11.78 35.93 4.68
CA GLY A 207 12.06 37.05 3.79
C GLY A 207 13.56 37.20 3.55
N VAL A 208 14.12 36.39 2.65
CA VAL A 208 15.43 36.65 2.03
C VAL A 208 15.22 36.70 0.52
N SER A 209 15.50 37.86 -0.06
CA SER A 209 15.40 38.18 -1.47
C SER A 209 16.43 37.39 -2.28
N ILE A 210 15.98 36.45 -3.11
CA ILE A 210 16.83 35.78 -4.10
C ILE A 210 16.58 36.43 -5.47
N ARG A 211 17.65 37.03 -6.03
CA ARG A 211 17.71 37.64 -7.37
C ARG A 211 17.27 36.64 -8.46
N SER A 212 16.42 37.11 -9.37
CA SER A 212 16.00 36.40 -10.58
C SER A 212 17.15 36.26 -11.59
N VAL A 213 17.43 35.04 -12.04
CA VAL A 213 18.31 34.74 -13.17
C VAL A 213 17.51 34.76 -14.48
N ILE A 214 18.07 35.44 -15.48
CA ILE A 214 17.50 35.67 -16.81
C ILE A 214 17.58 34.38 -17.65
N THR A 215 16.47 33.93 -18.25
CA THR A 215 16.40 32.82 -19.21
C THR A 215 16.59 33.29 -20.67
N PRO A 216 17.26 32.54 -21.56
CA PRO A 216 17.49 32.94 -22.95
C PRO A 216 16.29 32.65 -23.87
N ARG A 217 16.08 33.52 -24.89
CA ARG A 217 14.97 33.50 -25.86
C ARG A 217 15.28 32.60 -27.07
N TRP A 218 14.44 31.59 -27.32
CA TRP A 218 14.39 30.88 -28.62
C TRP A 218 13.27 31.47 -29.51
N PRO A 219 13.44 31.57 -30.85
CA PRO A 219 12.46 32.19 -31.73
C PRO A 219 11.23 31.30 -31.99
N ARG A 220 10.05 31.90 -31.91
CA ARG A 220 8.70 31.28 -31.86
C ARG A 220 8.29 30.43 -33.08
N PHE A 221 9.06 30.44 -34.17
CA PHE A 221 8.67 29.79 -35.43
C PHE A 221 8.97 28.29 -35.50
N VAL A 222 9.84 27.77 -34.64
CA VAL A 222 10.18 26.32 -34.61
C VAL A 222 9.08 25.50 -33.92
N LEU A 223 8.40 26.08 -32.93
CA LEU A 223 7.31 25.42 -32.18
C LEU A 223 6.04 25.22 -33.02
N THR A 224 5.75 26.13 -33.96
CA THR A 224 4.54 26.05 -34.79
C THR A 224 4.62 24.97 -35.87
N ALA A 225 5.82 24.69 -36.39
CA ALA A 225 6.01 23.66 -37.41
C ALA A 225 5.86 22.23 -36.85
N VAL A 226 6.33 21.99 -35.63
CA VAL A 226 6.25 20.67 -34.95
C VAL A 226 4.80 20.31 -34.58
N LEU A 227 3.98 21.30 -34.23
CA LEU A 227 2.56 21.12 -33.88
C LEU A 227 1.68 20.77 -35.09
N LEU A 228 2.01 21.26 -36.29
CA LEU A 228 1.22 20.97 -37.50
C LEU A 228 1.47 19.56 -38.06
N ILE A 229 2.69 19.06 -37.96
CA ILE A 229 3.06 17.72 -38.45
C ILE A 229 2.42 16.63 -37.56
N SER A 230 2.33 16.86 -36.26
CA SER A 230 1.73 15.93 -35.29
C SER A 230 0.20 15.83 -35.43
N ALA A 231 -0.49 16.92 -35.78
CA ALA A 231 -1.94 16.93 -35.97
C ALA A 231 -2.38 16.10 -37.19
N VAL A 232 -1.61 16.12 -38.29
CA VAL A 232 -1.94 15.37 -39.51
C VAL A 232 -1.75 13.87 -39.31
N ALA A 233 -0.72 13.45 -38.57
CA ALA A 233 -0.47 12.05 -38.25
C ALA A 233 -1.60 11.43 -37.39
N LEU A 234 -2.14 12.20 -36.44
CA LEU A 234 -3.25 11.76 -35.58
C LEU A 234 -4.56 11.57 -36.34
N ALA A 235 -4.85 12.42 -37.34
CA ALA A 235 -6.07 12.33 -38.13
C ALA A 235 -6.11 11.08 -39.05
N ILE A 236 -4.95 10.65 -39.55
CA ILE A 236 -4.82 9.46 -40.40
C ILE A 236 -5.00 8.18 -39.58
N SER A 237 -4.41 8.11 -38.38
CA SER A 237 -4.59 6.96 -37.48
C SER A 237 -6.04 6.79 -37.00
N PHE A 238 -6.77 7.88 -36.78
CA PHE A 238 -8.16 7.84 -36.31
C PHE A 238 -9.14 7.26 -37.35
N SER A 239 -8.89 7.47 -38.64
CA SER A 239 -9.76 6.98 -39.72
C SER A 239 -9.62 5.48 -40.00
N VAL A 240 -8.46 4.88 -39.71
CA VAL A 240 -8.22 3.45 -39.91
C VAL A 240 -8.88 2.61 -38.80
N PHE A 241 -8.97 3.16 -37.59
CA PHE A 241 -9.52 2.45 -36.42
C PHE A 241 -11.05 2.33 -36.45
N TYR A 242 -11.76 3.28 -37.07
CA TYR A 242 -13.23 3.27 -37.13
C TYR A 242 -13.85 2.36 -38.20
N ARG A 243 -13.06 1.70 -39.05
CA ARG A 243 -13.57 0.86 -40.15
C ARG A 243 -13.61 -0.66 -39.87
N ARG A 244 -13.23 -1.14 -38.68
CA ARG A 244 -13.37 -2.55 -38.31
C ARG A 244 -14.40 -2.71 -37.19
N GLY A 245 -15.64 -2.99 -37.58
CA GLY A 245 -16.70 -3.40 -36.66
C GLY A 245 -16.47 -4.82 -36.14
N SER A 246 -16.69 -5.02 -34.84
CA SER A 246 -16.73 -6.34 -34.19
C SER A 246 -18.16 -6.65 -33.71
N PRO A 247 -18.57 -7.93 -33.70
CA PRO A 247 -19.96 -8.35 -33.51
C PRO A 247 -20.32 -8.52 -32.04
N ALA A 248 -21.63 -8.41 -31.77
CA ALA A 248 -22.24 -8.63 -30.47
C ALA A 248 -22.27 -10.12 -30.09
N VAL A 249 -21.90 -10.44 -28.84
CA VAL A 249 -22.14 -11.75 -28.23
C VAL A 249 -23.08 -11.58 -27.04
N ALA A 250 -24.14 -12.39 -27.05
CA ALA A 250 -25.27 -12.38 -26.14
C ALA A 250 -24.90 -12.86 -24.73
N ARG A 251 -25.51 -12.21 -23.71
CA ARG A 251 -25.50 -12.65 -22.31
C ARG A 251 -26.52 -13.78 -22.11
N SER A 252 -26.06 -14.90 -21.55
CA SER A 252 -26.88 -15.93 -20.95
C SER A 252 -27.02 -15.67 -19.44
N SER A 253 -28.26 -15.71 -18.95
CA SER A 253 -28.67 -15.52 -17.56
C SER A 253 -29.10 -16.85 -16.92
N SER A 254 -28.50 -17.21 -15.79
CA SER A 254 -29.04 -18.10 -14.72
C SER A 254 -27.92 -18.34 -13.71
N GLY A 255 -28.05 -18.34 -12.39
CA GLY A 255 -29.16 -18.26 -11.46
C GLY A 255 -28.60 -18.50 -10.04
N LYS A 256 -29.30 -17.98 -9.01
CA LYS A 256 -29.19 -18.23 -7.55
C LYS A 256 -27.93 -18.98 -7.02
N ALA A 257 -27.07 -18.27 -6.28
CA ALA A 257 -26.08 -18.88 -5.41
C ALA A 257 -26.59 -18.94 -3.97
N ALA A 258 -26.60 -20.16 -3.43
CA ALA A 258 -26.77 -20.50 -2.04
C ALA A 258 -25.49 -20.19 -1.25
N ASP A 259 -25.66 -20.05 0.07
CA ASP A 259 -24.60 -20.00 1.09
C ASP A 259 -23.57 -21.13 0.88
N GLY A 260 -22.31 -20.75 0.67
CA GLY A 260 -21.24 -21.65 0.27
C GLY A 260 -19.89 -20.96 0.39
N GLY A 261 -19.41 -20.77 1.62
CA GLY A 261 -18.03 -20.38 1.86
C GLY A 261 -17.08 -21.44 1.26
N LEU A 262 -16.17 -21.02 0.39
CA LEU A 262 -15.15 -21.90 -0.17
C LEU A 262 -14.36 -22.59 0.97
N PRO A 263 -14.00 -23.88 0.80
CA PRO A 263 -13.25 -24.60 1.82
C PRO A 263 -11.89 -23.93 2.05
N ILE A 264 -11.61 -23.58 3.32
CA ILE A 264 -10.29 -23.07 3.73
C ILE A 264 -9.25 -24.16 3.44
N ALA A 265 -8.21 -23.83 2.68
CA ALA A 265 -7.13 -24.76 2.37
C ALA A 265 -6.42 -25.18 3.67
N GLU A 266 -6.32 -26.49 3.94
CA GLU A 266 -5.66 -26.98 5.16
C GLU A 266 -4.18 -26.57 5.21
N LYS A 267 -3.48 -26.56 4.08
CA LYS A 267 -2.09 -26.09 3.98
C LYS A 267 -2.01 -24.57 3.82
N SER A 268 -2.56 -23.84 4.79
CA SER A 268 -2.54 -22.39 4.82
C SER A 268 -2.18 -21.86 6.19
N ILE A 269 -1.39 -20.78 6.21
CA ILE A 269 -0.79 -20.23 7.41
C ILE A 269 -0.74 -18.70 7.39
N ALA A 270 -1.06 -18.09 8.53
CA ALA A 270 -0.78 -16.68 8.81
C ALA A 270 0.23 -16.58 9.96
N VAL A 271 1.21 -15.69 9.83
CA VAL A 271 2.17 -15.40 10.90
C VAL A 271 1.78 -14.08 11.56
N LEU A 272 1.45 -14.12 12.85
CA LEU A 272 1.13 -12.92 13.63
C LEU A 272 2.42 -12.20 14.06
N PRO A 273 2.35 -10.90 14.42
CA PRO A 273 3.51 -10.17 14.92
C PRO A 273 4.11 -10.85 16.15
N PHE A 274 5.43 -11.08 16.19
CA PHE A 274 6.04 -11.71 17.36
C PHE A 274 6.15 -10.74 18.54
N GLU A 275 5.91 -11.24 19.75
CA GLU A 275 6.05 -10.45 20.98
C GLU A 275 7.54 -10.20 21.28
N ASN A 276 7.93 -8.93 21.52
CA ASN A 276 9.26 -8.62 22.03
C ASN A 276 9.32 -8.75 23.56
N ARG A 277 9.94 -9.81 24.05
CA ARG A 277 10.17 -10.10 25.48
C ARG A 277 11.54 -9.66 26.00
N SER A 278 12.30 -8.94 25.18
CA SER A 278 13.58 -8.35 25.62
C SER A 278 13.33 -7.22 26.63
N GLU A 279 14.19 -7.10 27.63
CA GLU A 279 14.16 -5.98 28.59
C GLU A 279 14.44 -4.65 27.87
N ASP A 280 15.46 -4.65 27.00
CA ASP A 280 15.76 -3.53 26.14
C ASP A 280 14.75 -3.43 25.00
N LYS A 281 13.90 -2.40 25.05
CA LYS A 281 12.91 -2.10 24.01
C LYS A 281 13.55 -1.74 22.67
N ALA A 282 14.81 -1.34 22.64
CA ALA A 282 15.53 -1.13 21.40
C ALA A 282 15.67 -2.42 20.58
N ASN A 283 15.55 -3.61 21.19
CA ASN A 283 15.60 -4.90 20.48
C ASN A 283 14.28 -5.28 19.76
N ALA A 284 13.27 -4.40 19.73
CA ALA A 284 12.01 -4.69 19.02
C ALA A 284 12.21 -4.97 17.52
N TYR A 285 13.23 -4.38 16.89
CA TYR A 285 13.58 -4.67 15.50
C TYR A 285 13.91 -6.15 15.29
N PHE A 286 14.49 -6.79 16.30
CA PHE A 286 14.97 -8.16 16.22
C PHE A 286 13.80 -9.14 16.16
N ALA A 287 12.78 -8.96 17.01
CA ALA A 287 11.54 -9.75 16.97
C ALA A 287 10.82 -9.62 15.63
N ASN A 288 10.68 -8.39 15.13
CA ASN A 288 10.04 -8.12 13.83
C ASN A 288 10.81 -8.71 12.65
N GLY A 289 12.15 -8.68 12.73
CA GLY A 289 13.05 -9.23 11.72
C GLY A 289 12.97 -10.76 11.64
N ILE A 290 13.09 -11.46 12.76
CA ILE A 290 12.94 -12.93 12.80
C ILE A 290 11.56 -13.36 12.30
N GLN A 291 10.50 -12.65 12.67
CA GLN A 291 9.15 -12.89 12.15
C GLN A 291 9.07 -12.70 10.62
N ASP A 292 9.83 -11.76 10.04
CA ASP A 292 9.87 -11.57 8.58
C ASP A 292 10.56 -12.69 7.86
N GLU A 293 11.68 -13.13 8.41
CA GLU A 293 12.51 -14.12 7.77
C GLU A 293 11.81 -15.50 7.82
N ILE A 294 11.11 -15.81 8.92
CA ILE A 294 10.23 -16.99 8.98
C ILE A 294 9.13 -16.90 7.91
N LEU A 295 8.42 -15.76 7.81
CA LEU A 295 7.38 -15.57 6.80
C LEU A 295 7.94 -15.69 5.38
N THR A 296 9.10 -15.11 5.13
CA THR A 296 9.80 -15.13 3.84
C THR A 296 10.17 -16.56 3.45
N ARG A 297 10.75 -17.35 4.36
CA ARG A 297 11.06 -18.77 4.11
C ARG A 297 9.81 -19.60 3.86
N LEU A 298 8.76 -19.42 4.66
CA LEU A 298 7.48 -20.12 4.45
C LEU A 298 6.89 -19.80 3.06
N SER A 299 7.02 -18.55 2.60
CA SER A 299 6.51 -18.13 1.27
C SER A 299 7.23 -18.80 0.09
N LYS A 300 8.41 -19.40 0.32
CA LYS A 300 9.14 -20.16 -0.71
C LYS A 300 8.61 -21.59 -0.88
N ILE A 301 7.71 -22.05 -0.02
CA ILE A 301 7.12 -23.39 -0.10
C ILE A 301 5.84 -23.31 -0.92
N ALA A 302 5.87 -23.79 -2.16
CA ALA A 302 4.75 -23.64 -3.10
C ALA A 302 3.47 -24.34 -2.64
N ASP A 303 3.60 -25.41 -1.85
CA ASP A 303 2.47 -26.17 -1.30
C ASP A 303 1.84 -25.51 -0.05
N LEU A 304 2.35 -24.34 0.39
CA LEU A 304 1.77 -23.54 1.47
C LEU A 304 1.13 -22.25 0.95
N LYS A 305 -0.14 -22.02 1.29
CA LYS A 305 -0.75 -20.70 1.20
C LYS A 305 -0.29 -19.85 2.39
N VAL A 306 0.58 -18.88 2.16
CA VAL A 306 1.09 -17.97 3.20
C VAL A 306 0.46 -16.59 3.07
N ILE A 307 -0.06 -16.07 4.18
CA ILE A 307 -0.65 -14.72 4.23
C ILE A 307 0.44 -13.66 4.37
N SER A 308 0.28 -12.55 3.65
CA SER A 308 1.24 -11.45 3.67
C SER A 308 1.33 -10.81 5.06
N ARG A 309 2.53 -10.37 5.44
CA ARG A 309 2.79 -9.56 6.64
C ARG A 309 1.81 -8.40 6.78
N THR A 310 1.57 -7.66 5.69
CA THR A 310 0.71 -6.48 5.68
C THR A 310 -0.73 -6.78 6.09
N SER A 311 -1.18 -8.02 5.89
CA SER A 311 -2.51 -8.48 6.29
C SER A 311 -2.56 -8.93 7.75
N THR A 312 -1.41 -9.19 8.40
CA THR A 312 -1.37 -9.63 9.81
C THR A 312 -0.84 -8.58 10.77
N GLN A 313 -0.17 -7.53 10.27
CA GLN A 313 0.53 -6.52 11.07
C GLN A 313 -0.35 -5.75 12.06
N HIS A 314 -1.67 -5.67 11.82
CA HIS A 314 -2.61 -4.95 12.69
C HIS A 314 -3.14 -5.80 13.84
N TYR A 315 -2.92 -7.12 13.82
CA TYR A 315 -3.31 -7.99 14.93
C TYR A 315 -2.29 -7.92 16.07
N LYS A 316 -2.74 -8.30 17.27
CA LYS A 316 -1.87 -8.48 18.43
C LYS A 316 -1.00 -9.73 18.24
N SER A 317 0.09 -9.83 19.02
CA SER A 317 0.97 -11.00 19.00
C SER A 317 0.36 -12.28 19.55
N ALA A 318 -0.59 -12.16 20.46
CA ALA A 318 -1.36 -13.25 21.05
C ALA A 318 -2.80 -12.77 21.31
N PRO A 319 -3.66 -12.72 20.29
CA PRO A 319 -5.05 -12.30 20.41
C PRO A 319 -5.95 -13.43 20.94
N GLU A 320 -7.01 -13.09 21.66
CA GLU A 320 -7.95 -14.08 22.22
C GLU A 320 -8.92 -14.70 21.18
N ASN A 321 -8.93 -14.17 19.95
CA ASN A 321 -9.91 -14.49 18.92
C ASN A 321 -9.29 -15.14 17.66
N LEU A 322 -8.37 -16.09 17.84
CA LEU A 322 -7.68 -16.79 16.75
C LEU A 322 -8.61 -17.43 15.69
N PRO A 323 -9.72 -18.10 16.05
CA PRO A 323 -10.63 -18.67 15.05
C PRO A 323 -11.21 -17.61 14.10
N GLU A 324 -11.54 -16.43 14.64
CA GLU A 324 -12.11 -15.33 13.86
C GLU A 324 -11.05 -14.69 12.96
N ILE A 325 -9.83 -14.47 13.47
CA ILE A 325 -8.71 -13.96 12.68
C ILE A 325 -8.40 -14.90 11.51
N ALA A 326 -8.33 -16.20 11.77
CA ALA A 326 -8.08 -17.19 10.73
C ALA A 326 -9.19 -17.21 9.66
N ARG A 327 -10.44 -17.05 10.08
CA ARG A 327 -11.59 -16.94 9.17
C ARG A 327 -11.50 -15.68 8.29
N GLN A 328 -11.14 -14.54 8.87
CA GLN A 328 -10.94 -13.27 8.14
C GLN A 328 -9.77 -13.33 7.15
N LEU A 329 -8.71 -14.06 7.50
CA LEU A 329 -7.54 -14.26 6.65
C LEU A 329 -7.69 -15.43 5.66
N GLY A 330 -8.74 -16.24 5.81
CA GLY A 330 -8.97 -17.45 5.02
C GLY A 330 -7.85 -18.49 5.18
N VAL A 331 -7.39 -18.73 6.42
CA VAL A 331 -6.35 -19.72 6.74
C VAL A 331 -6.81 -20.75 7.76
N ALA A 332 -6.20 -21.93 7.72
CA ALA A 332 -6.45 -23.01 8.68
C ALA A 332 -5.51 -22.92 9.91
N HIS A 333 -4.32 -22.35 9.73
CA HIS A 333 -3.29 -22.31 10.75
C HIS A 333 -2.80 -20.88 11.03
N ILE A 334 -2.46 -20.64 12.30
CA ILE A 334 -1.83 -19.39 12.75
C ILE A 334 -0.51 -19.75 13.45
N LEU A 335 0.54 -18.99 13.13
CA LEU A 335 1.81 -19.01 13.85
C LEU A 335 1.89 -17.79 14.77
N GLU A 336 2.01 -18.06 16.06
CA GLU A 336 2.36 -17.09 17.09
C GLU A 336 3.80 -17.27 17.55
N GLY A 337 4.37 -16.23 18.15
CA GLY A 337 5.71 -16.35 18.70
C GLY A 337 6.15 -15.16 19.54
N SER A 338 7.27 -15.36 20.24
CA SER A 338 7.94 -14.33 21.01
C SER A 338 9.45 -14.44 20.87
N VAL A 339 10.13 -13.30 20.95
CA VAL A 339 11.59 -13.23 20.86
C VAL A 339 12.14 -12.44 22.03
N GLN A 340 13.15 -12.99 22.68
CA GLN A 340 13.90 -12.34 23.75
C GLN A 340 15.38 -12.35 23.39
N LYS A 341 15.98 -11.16 23.32
CA LYS A 341 17.42 -10.98 23.10
C LYS A 341 18.04 -10.34 24.34
N SER A 342 19.06 -10.99 24.89
CA SER A 342 19.83 -10.54 26.05
C SER A 342 21.32 -10.72 25.78
N GLY A 343 21.99 -9.63 25.40
CA GLY A 343 23.36 -9.68 24.91
C GLY A 343 23.48 -10.55 23.67
N ASP A 344 24.27 -11.63 23.78
CA ASP A 344 24.48 -12.64 22.74
C ASP A 344 23.49 -13.82 22.83
N ALA A 345 22.68 -13.91 23.89
CA ALA A 345 21.67 -14.96 24.01
C ALA A 345 20.34 -14.54 23.37
N VAL A 346 19.78 -15.43 22.56
CA VAL A 346 18.46 -15.26 21.94
C VAL A 346 17.59 -16.46 22.26
N ARG A 347 16.37 -16.19 22.71
CA ARG A 347 15.30 -17.17 22.89
C ARG A 347 14.16 -16.84 21.95
N VAL A 348 13.80 -17.79 21.09
CA VAL A 348 12.64 -17.70 20.20
C VAL A 348 11.64 -18.77 20.61
N ASN A 349 10.41 -18.38 20.95
CA ASN A 349 9.31 -19.31 21.19
C ASN A 349 8.33 -19.17 20.03
N VAL A 350 7.88 -20.30 19.48
CA VAL A 350 6.91 -20.33 18.39
C VAL A 350 5.86 -21.39 18.64
N GLN A 351 4.64 -21.11 18.20
CA GLN A 351 3.50 -22.00 18.37
C GLN A 351 2.64 -22.00 17.10
N LEU A 352 2.43 -23.19 16.54
CA LEU A 352 1.54 -23.43 15.41
C LEU A 352 0.19 -23.90 15.93
N ILE A 353 -0.86 -23.14 15.61
CA ILE A 353 -2.22 -23.34 16.12
C ILE A 353 -3.14 -23.66 14.94
N LYS A 354 -3.98 -24.70 15.07
CA LYS A 354 -5.11 -24.95 14.16
C LYS A 354 -6.31 -24.14 14.62
N ALA A 355 -6.63 -23.10 13.84
CA ALA A 355 -7.51 -22.04 14.29
C ALA A 355 -8.97 -22.45 14.48
N ALA A 356 -9.47 -23.39 13.67
CA ALA A 356 -10.88 -23.82 13.74
C ALA A 356 -11.29 -24.39 15.12
N LYS A 357 -10.34 -24.89 15.91
CA LYS A 357 -10.57 -25.47 17.24
C LYS A 357 -9.69 -24.85 18.33
N ASP A 358 -8.95 -23.79 17.97
CA ASP A 358 -7.94 -23.18 18.82
C ASP A 358 -6.99 -24.21 19.47
N SER A 359 -6.53 -25.18 18.68
CA SER A 359 -5.73 -26.30 19.17
C SER A 359 -4.27 -26.17 18.75
N HIS A 360 -3.35 -26.20 19.71
CA HIS A 360 -1.91 -26.24 19.44
C HIS A 360 -1.54 -27.53 18.70
N LEU A 361 -0.95 -27.39 17.52
CA LEU A 361 -0.41 -28.50 16.74
C LEU A 361 1.05 -28.78 17.10
N TRP A 362 1.81 -27.71 17.31
CA TRP A 362 3.23 -27.76 17.60
C TRP A 362 3.64 -26.48 18.32
N GLY A 363 4.66 -26.57 19.14
CA GLY A 363 5.35 -25.42 19.68
C GLY A 363 6.71 -25.83 20.19
N ASP A 364 7.67 -24.91 20.10
CA ASP A 364 9.05 -25.18 20.49
C ASP A 364 9.74 -23.90 20.97
N THR A 365 10.85 -24.06 21.67
CA THR A 365 11.68 -22.98 22.17
C THR A 365 13.13 -23.18 21.72
N PHE A 366 13.62 -22.19 20.98
CA PHE A 366 14.97 -22.18 20.44
C PHE A 366 15.83 -21.23 21.26
N ASP A 367 16.67 -21.82 22.10
CA ASP A 367 17.73 -21.11 22.82
C ASP A 367 19.02 -21.19 22.02
N ARG A 368 19.51 -20.05 21.55
CA ARG A 368 20.70 -19.95 20.71
C ARG A 368 21.57 -18.77 21.10
N LYS A 369 22.83 -18.82 20.69
CA LYS A 369 23.67 -17.62 20.60
C LYS A 369 23.31 -16.85 19.34
N LEU A 370 23.62 -15.55 19.29
CA LEU A 370 23.36 -14.73 18.11
C LEU A 370 24.10 -15.26 16.88
N THR A 371 25.24 -15.92 17.07
CA THR A 371 26.00 -16.61 16.03
C THR A 371 25.24 -17.75 15.35
N ASP A 372 24.28 -18.37 16.04
CA ASP A 372 23.55 -19.55 15.59
C ASP A 372 22.07 -19.25 15.29
N ILE A 373 21.64 -17.99 15.42
CA ILE A 373 20.21 -17.65 15.32
C ILE A 373 19.63 -17.88 13.92
N PHE A 374 20.46 -17.82 12.88
CA PHE A 374 20.00 -17.99 11.49
C PHE A 374 19.48 -19.39 11.21
N SER A 375 19.92 -20.40 11.96
CA SER A 375 19.39 -21.76 11.79
C SER A 375 17.96 -21.89 12.31
N VAL A 376 17.56 -21.03 13.27
CA VAL A 376 16.21 -21.07 13.87
C VAL A 376 15.14 -20.79 12.84
N GLU A 377 15.32 -19.82 11.94
CA GLU A 377 14.32 -19.51 10.91
C GLU A 377 14.10 -20.70 9.97
N SER A 378 15.20 -21.35 9.56
CA SER A 378 15.17 -22.55 8.72
C SER A 378 14.55 -23.74 9.44
N GLU A 379 14.93 -23.95 10.71
CA GLU A 379 14.38 -25.00 11.58
C GLU A 379 12.86 -24.82 11.77
N VAL A 380 12.40 -23.59 12.04
CA VAL A 380 10.98 -23.26 12.20
C VAL A 380 10.22 -23.48 10.89
N ALA A 381 10.73 -22.99 9.75
CA ALA A 381 10.07 -23.16 8.46
C ALA A 381 9.95 -24.66 8.08
N LYS A 382 11.01 -25.44 8.32
CA LYS A 382 11.00 -26.89 8.08
C LYS A 382 10.05 -27.64 9.01
N ALA A 383 10.06 -27.32 10.30
CA ALA A 383 9.15 -27.93 11.28
C ALA A 383 7.68 -27.66 10.94
N ILE A 384 7.36 -26.44 10.49
CA ILE A 384 6.00 -26.09 10.03
C ILE A 384 5.65 -26.87 8.76
N ALA A 385 6.56 -26.95 7.78
CA ALA A 385 6.32 -27.73 6.57
C ALA A 385 6.03 -29.20 6.88
N ASP A 386 6.81 -29.81 7.79
CA ASP A 386 6.62 -31.18 8.24
C ASP A 386 5.28 -31.37 8.98
N GLN A 387 4.97 -30.47 9.91
CA GLN A 387 3.72 -30.53 10.70
C GLN A 387 2.47 -30.38 9.83
N LEU A 388 2.54 -29.52 8.81
CA LEU A 388 1.47 -29.31 7.83
C LEU A 388 1.50 -30.33 6.67
N ARG A 389 2.49 -31.23 6.67
CA ARG A 389 2.74 -32.22 5.60
C ARG A 389 2.79 -31.56 4.22
N ALA A 390 3.40 -30.39 4.15
CA ALA A 390 3.67 -29.68 2.91
C ALA A 390 4.74 -30.45 2.12
N HIS A 391 4.54 -30.57 0.82
CA HIS A 391 5.51 -31.18 -0.06
C HIS A 391 6.64 -30.18 -0.33
N LEU A 392 7.87 -30.55 0.05
CA LEU A 392 9.08 -29.79 -0.26
C LEU A 392 9.81 -30.45 -1.41
N THR A 393 10.03 -29.70 -2.47
CA THR A 393 10.98 -30.08 -3.52
C THR A 393 12.42 -29.90 -3.02
N GLY A 394 13.38 -30.62 -3.62
CA GLY A 394 14.79 -30.49 -3.22
C GLY A 394 15.36 -29.07 -3.40
N GLN A 395 14.83 -28.30 -4.36
CA GLN A 395 15.21 -26.90 -4.55
C GLN A 395 14.64 -25.99 -3.46
N GLU A 396 13.36 -26.18 -3.09
CA GLU A 396 12.76 -25.44 -1.98
C GLU A 396 13.49 -25.73 -0.67
N GLU A 397 13.84 -27.00 -0.41
CA GLU A 397 14.62 -27.37 0.78
C GLU A 397 15.98 -26.67 0.82
N GLN A 398 16.68 -26.57 -0.31
CA GLN A 398 17.95 -25.82 -0.38
C GLN A 398 17.76 -24.32 -0.12
N VAL A 399 16.70 -23.71 -0.66
CA VAL A 399 16.42 -22.28 -0.46
C VAL A 399 16.05 -21.98 0.99
N ILE A 400 15.16 -22.77 1.59
CA ILE A 400 14.71 -22.52 2.98
C ILE A 400 15.80 -22.82 4.01
N THR A 401 16.77 -23.71 3.70
CA THR A 401 17.88 -24.06 4.61
C THR A 401 19.12 -23.18 4.42
N ALA A 402 19.19 -22.40 3.34
CA ALA A 402 20.30 -21.51 3.08
C ALA A 402 20.46 -20.46 4.20
N LYS A 403 21.69 -20.34 4.71
CA LYS A 403 22.05 -19.28 5.65
C LYS A 403 22.22 -17.97 4.88
N PRO A 404 21.65 -16.84 5.35
CA PRO A 404 21.81 -15.56 4.66
C PRO A 404 23.25 -15.02 4.71
N THR A 405 23.96 -15.28 5.82
CA THR A 405 25.37 -14.91 6.06
C THR A 405 25.98 -15.79 7.15
N ASP A 406 27.31 -15.87 7.21
CA ASP A 406 28.07 -16.47 8.32
C ASP A 406 28.57 -15.41 9.33
N ASN A 407 28.27 -14.12 9.10
CA ASN A 407 28.71 -13.00 9.93
C ASN A 407 27.53 -12.46 10.78
N PRO A 408 27.53 -12.66 12.11
CA PRO A 408 26.42 -12.26 12.97
C PRO A 408 26.27 -10.75 13.10
N GLU A 409 27.35 -9.98 13.05
CA GLU A 409 27.28 -8.52 13.05
C GLU A 409 26.67 -8.00 11.74
N ALA A 410 26.98 -8.62 10.61
CA ALA A 410 26.36 -8.31 9.33
C ALA A 410 24.85 -8.61 9.35
N TYR A 411 24.46 -9.71 9.99
CA TYR A 411 23.06 -10.07 10.15
C TYR A 411 22.29 -9.10 11.07
N ASP A 412 22.88 -8.72 12.21
CA ASP A 412 22.26 -7.73 13.10
C ASP A 412 22.04 -6.39 12.36
N ALA A 413 23.04 -5.94 11.61
CA ALA A 413 22.93 -4.78 10.75
C ALA A 413 21.83 -4.96 9.70
N TYR A 414 21.76 -6.11 9.02
CA TYR A 414 20.70 -6.41 8.06
C TYR A 414 19.31 -6.33 8.69
N LEU A 415 19.06 -6.97 9.85
CA LEU A 415 17.78 -6.93 10.54
C LEU A 415 17.38 -5.51 10.98
N ARG A 416 18.36 -4.69 11.40
CA ARG A 416 18.10 -3.26 11.69
C ARG A 416 17.69 -2.52 10.43
N GLY A 417 18.35 -2.79 9.30
CA GLY A 417 18.00 -2.24 7.99
C GLY A 417 16.59 -2.63 7.57
N LEU A 418 16.26 -3.92 7.65
CA LEU A 418 14.94 -4.48 7.37
C LEU A 418 13.86 -3.84 8.25
N ALA A 419 14.11 -3.66 9.55
CA ALA A 419 13.14 -2.99 10.41
C ALA A 419 12.81 -1.55 10.01
N TYR A 420 13.68 -0.86 9.25
CA TYR A 420 13.32 0.42 8.65
C TYR A 420 12.48 0.27 7.38
N THR A 421 12.72 -0.77 6.56
CA THR A 421 11.91 -1.05 5.36
C THR A 421 10.50 -1.52 5.71
N LEU A 422 10.36 -2.20 6.87
CA LEU A 422 9.08 -2.70 7.38
C LEU A 422 8.19 -1.62 8.02
N LYS A 423 8.67 -0.39 8.19
CA LYS A 423 7.84 0.70 8.70
C LYS A 423 6.82 1.13 7.65
N THR A 424 5.57 1.32 8.08
CA THR A 424 4.43 1.69 7.22
C THR A 424 4.61 3.01 6.47
N ALA A 425 5.46 3.92 6.95
CA ALA A 425 5.70 5.22 6.33
C ALA A 425 6.95 5.20 5.44
N ASN A 426 6.78 5.44 4.14
CA ASN A 426 7.90 5.68 3.23
C ASN A 426 8.42 7.12 3.40
N THR A 427 9.42 7.30 4.27
CA THR A 427 10.01 8.60 4.61
C THR A 427 11.51 8.61 4.34
N GLN A 428 12.07 9.80 4.11
CA GLN A 428 13.52 9.96 3.96
C GLN A 428 14.29 9.43 5.18
N ALA A 429 13.78 9.66 6.39
CA ALA A 429 14.41 9.15 7.61
C ALA A 429 14.45 7.61 7.64
N ASN A 430 13.38 6.94 7.20
CA ASN A 430 13.36 5.48 7.14
C ASN A 430 14.28 4.95 6.03
N ALA A 431 14.27 5.57 4.85
CA ALA A 431 15.15 5.18 3.75
C ALA A 431 16.63 5.34 4.11
N LEU A 432 17.02 6.47 4.72
CA LEU A 432 18.38 6.69 5.21
C LEU A 432 18.76 5.73 6.36
N GLY A 433 17.81 5.43 7.24
CA GLY A 433 17.99 4.42 8.29
C GLY A 433 18.28 3.04 7.71
N ALA A 434 17.47 2.60 6.73
CA ALA A 434 17.66 1.35 6.02
C ALA A 434 19.02 1.33 5.29
N GLN A 435 19.33 2.37 4.50
CA GLN A 435 20.62 2.50 3.79
C GLN A 435 21.81 2.39 4.73
N LYS A 436 21.79 3.10 5.87
CA LYS A 436 22.88 3.09 6.84
C LYS A 436 23.21 1.66 7.28
N TYR A 437 22.19 0.91 7.68
CA TYR A 437 22.38 -0.42 8.25
C TYR A 437 22.63 -1.49 7.18
N LEU A 438 21.99 -1.40 6.01
CA LEU A 438 22.24 -2.32 4.90
C LEU A 438 23.64 -2.13 4.31
N ARG A 439 24.13 -0.89 4.21
CA ARG A 439 25.53 -0.60 3.82
C ARG A 439 26.51 -1.17 4.83
N GLU A 440 26.20 -1.08 6.13
CA GLU A 440 27.03 -1.68 7.16
C GLU A 440 27.05 -3.21 7.06
N ALA A 441 25.88 -3.84 6.81
CA ALA A 441 25.78 -5.28 6.62
C ALA A 441 26.65 -5.77 5.45
N VAL A 442 26.58 -5.13 4.28
CA VAL A 442 27.40 -5.53 3.12
C VAL A 442 28.87 -5.12 3.25
N ARG A 443 29.20 -4.15 4.11
CA ARG A 443 30.59 -3.83 4.46
C ARG A 443 31.20 -4.91 5.35
N LEU A 444 30.42 -5.43 6.29
CA LEU A 444 30.82 -6.50 7.21
C LEU A 444 30.88 -7.85 6.50
N ASP A 445 29.95 -8.12 5.58
CA ASP A 445 29.96 -9.29 4.70
C ASP A 445 29.62 -8.91 3.25
N PRO A 446 30.63 -8.70 2.39
CA PRO A 446 30.42 -8.41 0.98
C PRO A 446 29.75 -9.54 0.18
N LYS A 447 29.68 -10.76 0.72
CA LYS A 447 29.01 -11.91 0.08
C LYS A 447 27.54 -12.05 0.48
N PHE A 448 27.02 -11.14 1.32
CA PHE A 448 25.65 -11.18 1.80
C PHE A 448 24.65 -10.73 0.72
N ALA A 449 24.33 -11.64 -0.21
CA ALA A 449 23.51 -11.37 -1.40
C ALA A 449 22.15 -10.74 -1.08
N LEU A 450 21.47 -11.23 -0.04
CA LEU A 450 20.17 -10.71 0.39
C LEU A 450 20.25 -9.24 0.84
N SER A 451 21.28 -8.87 1.60
CA SER A 451 21.47 -7.48 2.03
C SER A 451 21.76 -6.55 0.85
N TRP A 452 22.53 -7.01 -0.14
CA TRP A 452 22.72 -6.28 -1.41
C TRP A 452 21.40 -6.08 -2.18
N ALA A 453 20.56 -7.11 -2.24
CA ALA A 453 19.25 -7.03 -2.91
C ALA A 453 18.34 -6.00 -2.23
N VAL A 454 18.23 -6.05 -0.90
CA VAL A 454 17.41 -5.10 -0.14
C VAL A 454 17.97 -3.68 -0.23
N LEU A 455 19.31 -3.51 -0.18
CA LEU A 455 19.95 -2.20 -0.38
C LEU A 455 19.60 -1.61 -1.75
N SER A 456 19.72 -2.40 -2.82
CA SER A 456 19.35 -1.97 -4.16
C SER A 456 17.88 -1.57 -4.24
N TYR A 457 16.98 -2.37 -3.67
CA TYR A 457 15.55 -2.07 -3.64
C TYR A 457 15.26 -0.75 -2.90
N VAL A 458 15.87 -0.53 -1.73
CA VAL A 458 15.74 0.71 -0.96
C VAL A 458 16.23 1.91 -1.76
N ASP A 459 17.39 1.79 -2.41
CA ASP A 459 17.99 2.87 -3.19
C ASP A 459 17.16 3.19 -4.44
N ALA A 460 16.71 2.18 -5.17
CA ALA A 460 15.86 2.32 -6.36
C ALA A 460 14.47 2.88 -6.00
N SER A 461 13.85 2.38 -4.92
CA SER A 461 12.58 2.90 -4.40
C SER A 461 12.71 4.34 -3.95
N GLY A 462 13.80 4.67 -3.25
CA GLY A 462 14.09 6.02 -2.80
C GLY A 462 14.35 6.98 -3.96
N TYR A 463 15.01 6.51 -5.02
CA TYR A 463 15.22 7.24 -6.27
C TYR A 463 13.89 7.58 -6.96
N LEU A 464 12.99 6.61 -7.11
CA LEU A 464 11.68 6.79 -7.74
C LEU A 464 10.78 7.72 -6.91
N THR A 465 10.70 7.51 -5.60
CA THR A 465 9.80 8.26 -4.72
C THR A 465 10.37 9.60 -4.27
N THR A 466 11.63 9.89 -4.62
CA THR A 466 12.37 11.12 -4.27
C THR A 466 12.56 11.34 -2.76
N VAL A 467 12.31 10.32 -1.94
CA VAL A 467 12.65 10.36 -0.51
C VAL A 467 14.16 10.27 -0.29
N LEU A 468 14.89 9.74 -1.27
CA LEU A 468 16.34 9.91 -1.42
C LEU A 468 16.60 10.83 -2.60
N GLN A 469 17.66 11.63 -2.53
CA GLN A 469 17.98 12.56 -3.61
C GLN A 469 18.34 11.76 -4.89
N PRO A 470 17.60 11.93 -6.01
CA PRO A 470 17.75 11.10 -7.20
C PRO A 470 18.98 11.52 -8.02
N THR A 471 20.17 11.26 -7.48
CA THR A 471 21.45 11.57 -8.10
C THR A 471 21.91 10.44 -9.02
N VAL A 472 22.80 10.75 -9.97
CA VAL A 472 23.47 9.73 -10.80
C VAL A 472 24.21 8.73 -9.89
N ALA A 473 24.83 9.19 -8.82
CA ALA A 473 25.53 8.34 -7.85
C ALA A 473 24.57 7.33 -7.20
N LEU A 474 23.43 7.77 -6.66
CA LEU A 474 22.43 6.87 -6.06
C LEU A 474 21.93 5.83 -7.07
N ARG A 475 21.73 6.24 -8.33
CA ARG A 475 21.33 5.33 -9.40
C ARG A 475 22.39 4.27 -9.67
N GLU A 476 23.67 4.64 -9.71
CA GLU A 476 24.76 3.70 -9.89
C GLU A 476 24.95 2.78 -8.68
N GLU A 477 24.78 3.29 -7.45
CA GLU A 477 24.80 2.49 -6.22
C GLU A 477 23.69 1.42 -6.25
N ALA A 478 22.46 1.80 -6.61
CA ALA A 478 21.34 0.86 -6.76
C ALA A 478 21.63 -0.21 -7.82
N ARG A 479 22.23 0.18 -8.96
CA ARG A 479 22.62 -0.75 -10.04
C ARG A 479 23.65 -1.76 -9.56
N GLN A 480 24.74 -1.27 -8.94
CA GLN A 480 25.83 -2.10 -8.44
C GLN A 480 25.33 -3.08 -7.39
N ALA A 481 24.46 -2.64 -6.48
CA ALA A 481 23.87 -3.50 -5.46
C ALA A 481 23.01 -4.62 -6.09
N ALA A 482 22.15 -4.31 -7.08
CA ALA A 482 21.35 -5.32 -7.78
C ALA A 482 22.22 -6.34 -8.53
N GLU A 483 23.23 -5.86 -9.26
CA GLU A 483 24.15 -6.73 -10.00
C GLU A 483 24.98 -7.62 -9.08
N THR A 484 25.43 -7.07 -7.95
CA THR A 484 26.20 -7.82 -6.96
C THR A 484 25.33 -8.90 -6.33
N ALA A 485 24.10 -8.58 -5.91
CA ALA A 485 23.16 -9.56 -5.37
C ALA A 485 22.91 -10.72 -6.35
N LEU A 486 22.63 -10.39 -7.62
CA LEU A 486 22.34 -11.39 -8.65
C LEU A 486 23.58 -12.20 -9.04
N THR A 487 24.77 -11.61 -9.00
CA THR A 487 26.04 -12.33 -9.23
C THR A 487 26.35 -13.30 -8.10
N LEU A 488 26.15 -12.90 -6.85
CA LEU A 488 26.41 -13.72 -5.68
C LEU A 488 25.41 -14.89 -5.60
N GLN A 489 24.13 -14.65 -5.89
CA GLN A 489 23.09 -15.66 -5.82
C GLN A 489 22.06 -15.49 -6.95
N PRO A 490 22.32 -16.06 -8.15
CA PRO A 490 21.44 -15.90 -9.32
C PRO A 490 20.00 -16.39 -9.13
N ASN A 491 19.82 -17.38 -8.26
CA ASN A 491 18.52 -17.98 -7.97
C ASN A 491 17.79 -17.31 -6.78
N LEU A 492 18.34 -16.23 -6.22
CA LEU A 492 17.70 -15.48 -5.14
C LEU A 492 16.60 -14.59 -5.72
N GLY A 493 15.35 -14.88 -5.40
CA GLY A 493 14.20 -14.12 -5.91
C GLY A 493 14.30 -12.63 -5.59
N GLU A 494 14.82 -12.27 -4.42
CA GLU A 494 15.03 -10.90 -3.99
C GLU A 494 16.07 -10.17 -4.86
N ALA A 495 17.10 -10.89 -5.34
CA ALA A 495 18.09 -10.32 -6.26
C ALA A 495 17.49 -10.07 -7.66
N VAL A 496 16.64 -10.98 -8.13
CA VAL A 496 15.88 -10.82 -9.38
C VAL A 496 14.94 -9.62 -9.28
N VAL A 497 14.15 -9.54 -8.20
CA VAL A 497 13.27 -8.39 -7.91
C VAL A 497 14.06 -7.10 -7.83
N ALA A 498 15.22 -7.08 -7.14
CA ALA A 498 16.06 -5.89 -7.06
C ALA A 498 16.52 -5.41 -8.44
N LYS A 499 16.89 -6.33 -9.35
CA LYS A 499 17.28 -6.00 -10.72
C LYS A 499 16.11 -5.45 -11.52
N GLY A 500 14.97 -6.14 -11.55
CA GLY A 500 13.75 -5.66 -12.22
C GLY A 500 13.30 -4.30 -11.69
N TYR A 501 13.30 -4.14 -10.37
CA TYR A 501 12.91 -2.91 -9.70
C TYR A 501 13.87 -1.74 -9.95
N TYR A 502 15.17 -2.02 -10.14
CA TYR A 502 16.13 -1.03 -10.63
C TYR A 502 15.76 -0.54 -12.04
N HIS A 503 15.51 -1.45 -12.98
CA HIS A 503 15.09 -1.08 -14.35
C HIS A 503 13.79 -0.26 -14.34
N TYR A 504 12.81 -0.68 -13.54
CA TYR A 504 11.54 0.02 -13.36
C TYR A 504 11.71 1.41 -12.75
N SER A 505 12.38 1.50 -11.60
CA SER A 505 12.41 2.70 -10.77
C SER A 505 13.40 3.74 -11.26
N CYS A 506 14.60 3.29 -11.65
CA CYS A 506 15.73 4.15 -11.99
C CYS A 506 15.81 4.46 -13.49
N LEU A 507 15.53 3.48 -14.35
CA LEU A 507 15.68 3.62 -15.80
C LEU A 507 14.36 3.89 -16.54
N LYS A 508 13.21 3.57 -15.92
CA LYS A 508 11.89 3.58 -16.56
C LYS A 508 11.81 2.62 -17.75
N ASP A 509 12.63 1.59 -17.73
CA ASP A 509 12.66 0.53 -18.73
C ASP A 509 11.77 -0.61 -18.26
N TYR A 510 10.47 -0.48 -18.57
CA TYR A 510 9.45 -1.40 -18.09
C TYR A 510 9.54 -2.78 -18.76
N ASP A 511 9.97 -2.83 -20.02
CA ASP A 511 10.10 -4.08 -20.77
C ASP A 511 11.21 -4.95 -20.16
N THR A 512 12.37 -4.36 -19.89
CA THR A 512 13.45 -5.07 -19.19
C THR A 512 13.07 -5.37 -17.74
N ALA A 513 12.31 -4.49 -17.07
CA ALA A 513 11.88 -4.74 -15.70
C ALA A 513 10.96 -5.95 -15.57
N VAL A 514 10.07 -6.21 -16.54
CA VAL A 514 9.14 -7.37 -16.53
C VAL A 514 9.86 -8.68 -16.85
N HIS A 515 11.01 -8.62 -17.53
CA HIS A 515 11.82 -9.82 -17.82
C HIS A 515 12.43 -10.45 -16.57
N TYR A 516 12.72 -9.62 -15.56
CA TYR A 516 13.18 -10.03 -14.24
C TYR A 516 11.97 -10.22 -13.32
#